data_AF-A0A4Y9F8E6-F1
#
_entry.id   AF-A0A4Y9F8E6-F1
#
_cell.length_a   1.000
_cell.length_b   1.000
_cell.length_c   1.000
_cell.angle_alpha   90.00
_cell.angle_beta   90.00
_cell.angle_gamma   90.00
#
_symmetry.space_group_name_H-M   'P 1'
#
loop_
_entity.id
_entity.type
_entity.pdbx_description
1 polymer ?
#
loop_
_entity_poly.entity_id
_entity_poly.type
_entity_poly.pdbx_seq_one_letter_code
_entity_poly.pdbx_strand_id
1 'polypeptide(L)' 'QEMLTCLNVAYQRQHRQGGRPRKLRMEDQLMMTLRHLRYYPTQRLLAFDFGVGVATVHATLTWVEDTLRSSG' A
#
# COMPACT_ATOMS: atom_id res chain seq x y z
N GLN A 1 14.41 -6.03 -0.32
CA GLN A 1 14.14 -5.21 -1.53
C GLN A 1 13.10 -5.84 -2.45
N GLU A 2 12.91 -7.17 -2.45
CA GLU A 2 12.03 -7.87 -3.41
C GLU A 2 10.56 -7.43 -3.36
N MET A 3 9.96 -7.28 -2.17
CA MET A 3 8.56 -6.87 -2.03
C MET A 3 8.25 -5.53 -2.71
N LEU A 4 9.16 -4.56 -2.60
CA LEU A 4 8.99 -3.23 -3.16
C LEU A 4 9.08 -3.25 -4.69
N THR A 5 9.96 -4.10 -5.22
CA THR A 5 10.04 -4.38 -6.66
C THR A 5 8.76 -5.03 -7.17
N CYS A 6 8.19 -6.02 -6.47
CA CYS A 6 6.92 -6.64 -6.84
C CYS A 6 5.78 -5.62 -6.88
N LEU A 7 5.66 -4.76 -5.85
CA LEU A 7 4.64 -3.69 -5.81
C LEU A 7 4.83 -2.69 -6.95
N ASN A 8 6.06 -2.29 -7.26
CA ASN A 8 6.34 -1.40 -8.38
C ASN A 8 5.96 -2.02 -9.74
N VAL A 9 6.31 -3.29 -9.96
CA VAL A 9 5.95 -4.00 -11.20
C VAL A 9 4.42 -4.13 -11.33
N ALA A 10 3.73 -4.49 -10.25
CA ALA A 10 2.27 -4.57 -10.23
C ALA A 10 1.62 -3.20 -10.48
N TYR A 11 2.16 -2.14 -9.85
CA TYR A 11 1.69 -0.78 -10.06
C TYR A 11 1.85 -0.32 -11.51
N GLN A 12 3.01 -0.58 -12.11
CA GLN A 12 3.30 -0.27 -13.52
C GLN A 12 2.34 -1.01 -14.46
N ARG A 13 2.02 -2.28 -14.16
CA ARG A 13 1.02 -3.05 -14.92
C ARG A 13 -0.38 -2.44 -14.81
N GLN A 14 -0.80 -2.05 -13.60
CA GLN A 14 -2.12 -1.48 -13.34
C GLN A 14 -2.30 -0.07 -13.94
N HIS A 15 -1.23 0.73 -13.97
CA HIS A 15 -1.27 2.11 -14.49
C HIS A 15 -0.80 2.23 -15.94
N ARG A 16 -0.61 1.10 -16.63
CA ARG A 16 -0.16 1.07 -18.03
C ARG A 16 -1.15 1.74 -18.99
N GLN A 17 -2.42 1.80 -18.63
CA GLN A 17 -3.50 2.45 -19.39
C GLN A 17 -3.80 3.89 -18.91
N GLY A 18 -3.00 4.42 -17.99
CA GLY A 18 -3.23 5.73 -17.36
C GLY A 18 -4.13 5.65 -16.11
N GLY A 19 -4.10 6.71 -15.30
CA GLY A 19 -4.84 6.82 -14.03
C GLY A 19 -4.29 7.93 -13.15
N ARG A 20 -5.01 8.28 -12.08
CA ARG A 20 -4.52 9.26 -11.10
C ARG A 20 -3.35 8.66 -10.31
N PRO A 21 -2.17 9.28 -10.31
CA PRO A 21 -1.06 8.79 -9.51
C PRO A 21 -1.44 8.79 -8.03
N ARG A 22 -1.01 7.76 -7.30
CA ARG A 22 -1.22 7.67 -5.85
C ARG A 22 -0.50 8.83 -5.16
N LYS A 23 -1.16 9.43 -4.16
CA LYS A 23 -0.57 10.48 -3.32
C LYS A 23 0.55 9.97 -2.42
N LEU A 24 0.51 8.69 -2.04
CA LEU A 24 1.43 8.07 -1.10
C LEU A 24 2.55 7.33 -1.85
N ARG A 25 3.81 7.46 -1.42
CA ARG A 25 4.93 6.73 -2.05
C ARG A 25 4.76 5.23 -1.85
N MET A 26 5.33 4.42 -2.75
CA MET A 26 5.25 2.96 -2.62
C MET A 26 5.92 2.44 -1.35
N GLU A 27 7.00 3.08 -0.93
CA GLU A 27 7.69 2.79 0.33
C GLU A 27 6.78 3.01 1.53
N ASP A 28 6.06 4.13 1.56
CA ASP A 28 5.13 4.48 2.64
C ASP A 28 3.93 3.52 2.67
N GLN A 29 3.42 3.13 1.50
CA GLN A 29 2.36 2.13 1.39
C GLN A 29 2.79 0.78 1.97
N LEU A 30 3.99 0.30 1.60
CA LEU A 30 4.55 -0.94 2.14
C LEU A 30 4.78 -0.84 3.65
N MET A 31 5.36 0.28 4.11
CA MET A 31 5.60 0.53 5.54
C MET A 31 4.30 0.50 6.34
N MET A 32 3.24 1.13 5.82
CA MET A 32 1.93 1.13 6.47
C MET A 32 1.36 -0.29 6.60
N THR A 33 1.45 -1.10 5.55
CA THR A 33 0.99 -2.50 5.59
C THR A 33 1.82 -3.36 6.53
N LEU A 34 3.15 -3.22 6.53
CA LEU A 34 4.01 -3.96 7.46
C LEU A 34 3.76 -3.59 8.92
N ARG A 35 3.51 -2.30 9.21
CA ARG A 35 3.09 -1.87 10.55
C ARG A 35 1.75 -2.48 10.93
N HIS A 36 0.80 -2.52 9.99
CA HIS A 36 -0.51 -3.14 10.20
C HIS A 36 -0.36 -4.62 10.58
N LEU A 37 0.42 -5.38 9.82
CA LEU A 37 0.64 -6.81 10.05
C LEU A 37 1.43 -7.12 11.34
N ARG A 38 2.34 -6.22 11.75
CA ARG A 38 3.19 -6.44 12.92
C ARG A 38 2.50 -6.09 14.24
N TYR A 39 1.75 -4.99 14.27
CA TYR A 39 1.24 -4.39 15.50
C TYR A 39 -0.29 -4.33 15.57
N TYR A 40 -0.98 -4.69 14.49
CA TYR A 40 -2.44 -4.56 14.35
C TYR A 40 -3.00 -3.20 14.82
N PRO A 41 -2.36 -2.05 14.52
CA PRO A 41 -2.89 -0.74 14.88
C PRO A 41 -4.23 -0.48 14.18
N THR A 42 -5.04 0.36 14.80
CA THR A 42 -6.28 0.83 14.17
C THR A 42 -5.98 1.62 12.90
N GLN A 43 -6.83 1.49 11.88
CA GLN A 43 -6.68 2.22 10.62
C GLN A 43 -6.72 3.75 10.82
N ARG A 44 -7.37 4.23 11.89
CA ARG A 44 -7.37 5.66 12.28
C ARG A 44 -5.99 6.14 12.73
N LEU A 45 -5.26 5.32 13.49
CA LEU A 45 -3.90 5.63 13.91
C LEU A 45 -2.96 5.68 12.70
N LEU A 46 -3.07 4.70 11.79
CA LEU A 46 -2.31 4.72 10.54
C LEU A 46 -2.67 5.93 9.66
N ALA A 47 -3.95 6.28 9.57
CA ALA A 47 -4.40 7.47 8.84
C ALA A 47 -3.76 8.75 9.40
N PHE A 48 -3.68 8.86 10.73
CA PHE A 48 -3.00 9.97 11.41
C PHE A 48 -1.49 9.98 11.14
N ASP A 49 -0.81 8.85 11.35
CA ASP A 49 0.65 8.73 11.20
C ASP A 49 1.12 9.03 9.77
N PHE A 50 0.33 8.63 8.76
CA PHE A 50 0.67 8.80 7.35
C PHE A 50 0.00 10.02 6.70
N GLY A 51 -0.80 10.80 7.45
CA GLY A 51 -1.47 12.00 6.94
C GLY A 51 -2.46 11.72 5.81
N VAL A 52 -3.10 10.55 5.80
CA VAL A 52 -4.05 10.12 4.78
C VAL A 52 -5.43 9.84 5.37
N GLY A 53 -6.47 9.79 4.53
CA GLY A 53 -7.80 9.39 5.00
C GLY A 53 -7.86 7.90 5.33
N VAL A 54 -8.74 7.51 6.27
CA VAL A 54 -8.96 6.09 6.64
C VAL A 54 -9.33 5.24 5.42
N ALA A 55 -10.11 5.79 4.49
CA ALA A 55 -10.43 5.12 3.23
C ALA A 55 -9.17 4.82 2.38
N THR A 56 -8.19 5.73 2.38
CA THR A 56 -6.90 5.51 1.71
C THR A 56 -6.09 4.43 2.40
N VAL A 57 -6.11 4.38 3.73
CA VAL A 57 -5.46 3.31 4.51
C VAL A 57 -6.03 1.96 4.10
N HIS A 58 -7.35 1.80 4.18
CA HIS A 58 -8.03 0.56 3.82
C HIS A 58 -7.70 0.13 2.38
N ALA A 59 -7.88 1.03 1.41
CA ALA A 59 -7.60 0.72 0.00
C ALA A 59 -6.12 0.33 -0.24
N THR A 60 -5.19 0.94 0.49
CA THR A 60 -3.77 0.61 0.39
C THR A 60 -3.47 -0.75 1.01
N LEU A 61 -4.00 -1.03 2.20
CA LEU A 61 -3.82 -2.33 2.88
C LEU A 61 -4.30 -3.46 1.98
N THR A 62 -5.55 -3.40 1.52
CA THR A 62 -6.13 -4.40 0.63
C THR A 62 -5.30 -4.60 -0.63
N TRP A 63 -4.91 -3.50 -1.30
CA TRP A 63 -4.14 -3.60 -2.53
C TRP A 63 -2.75 -4.19 -2.33
N VAL A 64 -2.02 -3.75 -1.30
CA VAL A 64 -0.67 -4.26 -1.01
C VAL A 64 -0.75 -5.74 -0.64
N GLU A 65 -1.70 -6.14 0.20
CA GLU A 65 -1.89 -7.53 0.60
C GLU A 65 -2.25 -8.42 -0.59
N ASP A 66 -3.21 -8.01 -1.43
CA ASP A 66 -3.60 -8.78 -2.62
C ASP A 66 -2.45 -8.89 -3.63
N THR A 67 -1.71 -7.81 -3.83
CA THR A 67 -0.56 -7.80 -4.75
C THR A 67 0.55 -8.73 -4.27
N LEU A 68 0.88 -8.68 -2.98
CA LEU A 68 1.89 -9.55 -2.39
C LEU A 68 1.44 -11.01 -2.40
N ARG A 69 0.16 -11.28 -2.09
CA ARG A 69 -0.43 -12.62 -2.16
C ARG A 69 -0.39 -13.19 -3.57
N SER A 70 -0.62 -12.37 -4.60
CA SER A 70 -0.53 -12.80 -6.01
C SER A 70 0.92 -12.97 -6.50
N SER A 71 1.92 -12.50 -5.75
CA SER A 71 3.33 -12.57 -6.13
C SER A 71 4.11 -13.72 -5.49
N GLY A 72 3.50 -14.42 -4.52
CA GLY A 72 4.02 -15.65 -3.91
C GLY A 72 3.24 -16.87 -4.38
#